data_AF-A0A2D6LL06-F1
#
_entry.id   AF-A0A2D6LL06-F1
#
_cell.length_a   1.000
_cell.length_b   1.000
_cell.length_c   1.000
_cell.angle_alpha   90.00
_cell.angle_beta   90.00
_cell.angle_gamma   90.00
#
_symmetry.space_group_name_H-M   'P 1'
#
loop_
_entity.id
_entity.type
_entity.pdbx_description
1 polymer ?
#
loop_
_entity_poly.entity_id
_entity_poly.type
_entity_poly.pdbx_seq_one_letter_code
_entity_poly.pdbx_strand_id
1 'polypeptide(L)'
;MTGRCHDEASIVTMAPQQHESIGGVADGEADLWLPPRRLSHYQIAKVIAALLAIAIFSGWLWIQWSNLFIRIVAIALSFVTACVTLSSMLSDRRRARGRQIAAKTSQIIVTSPADVVRIDCADIDRGVWHDDGDACGLKLIHRDGRTLVLLDGMFFRDQAEARAFAGWCRKRTGYALHIVWEPTG
;
A
#
# COMPACT_ATOMS: atom_id res chain seq x y z
N MET A 1 -21.41 5.58 -62.67
CA MET A 1 -21.59 4.92 -61.36
C MET A 1 -20.30 4.17 -61.06
N THR A 2 -19.30 4.83 -60.46
CA THR A 2 -19.01 4.85 -59.00
C THR A 2 -18.88 3.42 -58.45
N GLY A 3 -17.72 2.93 -58.00
CA GLY A 3 -16.44 3.57 -57.73
C GLY A 3 -15.33 2.53 -57.55
N ARG A 4 -14.08 3.04 -57.54
CA ARG A 4 -12.84 2.32 -57.27
C ARG A 4 -12.91 1.64 -55.90
N CYS A 5 -12.62 0.34 -55.84
CA CYS A 5 -12.11 -0.31 -54.63
C CYS A 5 -10.62 -0.55 -54.85
N HIS A 6 -9.81 0.41 -54.41
CA HIS A 6 -8.41 0.18 -54.06
C HIS A 6 -8.44 -0.47 -52.68
N ASP A 7 -8.21 -1.79 -52.60
CA ASP A 7 -7.76 -2.42 -51.37
C ASP A 7 -6.25 -2.19 -51.28
N GLU A 8 -5.87 -1.04 -50.72
CA GLU A 8 -4.53 -0.84 -50.22
C GLU A 8 -4.31 -1.78 -49.03
N ALA A 9 -3.48 -2.79 -49.25
CA ALA A 9 -2.80 -3.52 -48.20
C ALA A 9 -1.92 -2.56 -47.40
N SER A 10 -2.51 -1.86 -46.43
CA SER A 10 -1.77 -1.11 -45.43
C SER A 10 -1.22 -2.11 -44.42
N ILE A 11 0.00 -2.54 -44.71
CA ILE A 11 0.92 -3.17 -43.76
C ILE A 11 1.07 -2.19 -42.61
N VAL A 12 0.30 -2.40 -41.53
CA VAL A 12 0.53 -1.74 -40.24
C VAL A 12 1.88 -2.25 -39.78
N THR A 13 2.89 -1.47 -40.16
CA THR A 13 4.25 -1.53 -39.65
C THR A 13 4.11 -1.46 -38.14
N MET A 14 4.34 -2.60 -37.48
CA MET A 14 4.61 -2.64 -36.06
C MET A 14 5.80 -1.71 -35.86
N ALA A 15 5.52 -0.48 -35.43
CA ALA A 15 6.55 0.41 -34.94
C ALA A 15 7.34 -0.39 -33.90
N PRO A 16 8.68 -0.45 -33.99
CA PRO A 16 9.46 -1.07 -32.94
C PRO A 16 9.06 -0.37 -31.65
N GLN A 17 8.43 -1.10 -30.74
CA GLN A 17 8.17 -0.62 -29.40
C GLN A 17 9.53 -0.18 -28.86
N GLN A 18 9.74 1.13 -28.86
CA GLN A 18 10.93 1.73 -28.32
C GLN A 18 11.03 1.16 -26.91
N HIS A 19 12.10 0.41 -26.70
CA HIS A 19 12.63 0.06 -25.41
C HIS A 19 13.04 1.39 -24.78
N GLU A 20 12.04 2.16 -24.34
CA GLU A 20 12.23 3.38 -23.61
C GLU A 20 12.81 2.93 -22.29
N SER A 21 14.13 3.10 -22.23
CA SER A 21 14.98 2.94 -21.07
C SER A 21 14.19 3.13 -19.79
N ILE A 22 14.28 2.13 -18.90
CA ILE A 22 13.94 2.23 -17.48
C ILE A 22 14.81 3.34 -16.89
N GLY A 23 14.40 4.58 -17.13
CA GLY A 23 15.06 5.81 -16.73
C GLY A 23 14.05 6.57 -15.90
N GLY A 24 14.34 6.68 -14.61
CA GLY A 24 13.56 7.56 -13.71
C GLY A 24 12.72 6.82 -12.68
N VAL A 25 13.33 5.96 -11.86
CA VAL A 25 12.89 5.81 -10.46
C VAL A 25 14.04 6.22 -9.54
N ALA A 26 14.53 7.43 -9.78
CA ALA A 26 15.19 8.23 -8.77
C ALA A 26 14.19 9.33 -8.33
N ASP A 27 12.93 8.97 -8.12
CA ASP A 27 11.95 9.88 -7.54
C ASP A 27 12.31 10.03 -6.05
N GLY A 28 12.45 11.27 -5.59
CA GLY A 28 12.83 11.57 -4.22
C GLY A 28 11.87 10.89 -3.24
N GLU A 29 12.42 10.34 -2.16
CA GLU A 29 11.68 9.58 -1.12
C GLU A 29 10.46 10.34 -0.56
N ALA A 30 10.40 11.66 -0.74
CA ALA A 30 9.28 12.52 -0.36
C ALA A 30 8.00 12.26 -1.18
N ASP A 31 8.10 11.84 -2.45
CA ASP A 31 6.95 11.69 -3.36
C ASP A 31 6.27 10.33 -3.28
N LEU A 32 6.73 9.47 -2.37
CA LEU A 32 6.17 8.15 -2.09
C LEU A 32 5.14 8.22 -0.95
N TRP A 33 4.02 7.53 -1.13
CA TRP A 33 2.97 7.38 -0.13
C TRP A 33 3.48 6.66 1.14
N LEU A 34 4.37 5.68 0.97
CA LEU A 34 5.03 4.96 2.05
C LEU A 34 6.52 4.76 1.72
N PRO A 35 7.38 5.70 2.11
CA PRO A 35 8.79 5.58 1.79
C PRO A 35 9.46 4.43 2.57
N PRO A 36 10.35 3.67 1.92
CA PRO A 36 10.95 2.47 2.51
C PRO A 36 11.74 2.76 3.79
N ARG A 37 12.41 3.93 3.93
CA ARG A 37 13.10 4.25 5.20
C ARG A 37 12.13 4.57 6.33
N ARG A 38 10.96 5.16 6.09
CA ARG A 38 9.98 5.35 7.18
C ARG A 38 9.52 4.01 7.72
N LEU A 39 9.27 3.05 6.82
CA LEU A 39 8.87 1.70 7.18
C LEU A 39 9.93 1.00 8.05
N SER A 40 11.22 1.16 7.73
CA SER A 40 12.31 0.60 8.54
C SER A 40 12.44 1.23 9.92
N HIS A 41 12.24 2.56 10.06
CA HIS A 41 12.24 3.23 11.36
C HIS A 41 11.10 2.75 12.26
N TYR A 42 9.90 2.56 11.69
CA TYR A 42 8.77 1.98 12.43
C TYR A 42 9.04 0.55 12.87
N GLN A 43 9.68 -0.27 12.03
CA GLN A 43 10.06 -1.63 12.40
C GLN A 43 11.06 -1.64 13.56
N ILE A 44 12.06 -0.77 13.56
CA ILE A 44 13.03 -0.64 14.66
C ILE A 44 12.32 -0.24 15.95
N ALA A 45 11.41 0.75 15.90
CA ALA A 45 10.64 1.17 17.07
C ALA A 45 9.79 0.03 17.65
N LYS A 46 9.16 -0.80 16.80
CA LYS A 46 8.39 -1.98 17.22
C LYS A 46 9.28 -3.02 17.91
N VAL A 47 10.49 -3.27 17.41
CA VAL A 47 11.44 -4.18 18.06
C VAL A 47 11.83 -3.67 19.44
N ILE A 48 12.21 -2.39 19.53
CA ILE A 48 12.64 -1.78 20.78
C ILE A 48 11.52 -1.85 21.81
N ALA A 49 10.28 -1.52 21.43
CA ALA A 49 9.12 -1.62 22.30
C ALA A 49 8.87 -3.06 22.78
N ALA A 50 8.98 -4.05 21.88
CA ALA A 50 8.82 -5.46 22.23
C ALA A 50 9.91 -5.94 23.20
N LEU A 51 11.17 -5.58 22.97
CA LEU A 51 12.28 -5.91 23.86
C LEU A 51 12.09 -5.28 25.25
N LEU A 52 11.64 -4.03 25.30
CA LEU A 52 11.37 -3.33 26.55
C LEU A 52 10.23 -4.00 27.34
N ALA A 53 9.15 -4.41 26.66
CA ALA A 53 8.06 -5.16 27.28
C ALA A 53 8.55 -6.51 27.84
N ILE A 54 9.33 -7.27 27.06
CA ILE A 54 9.92 -8.54 27.51
C ILE A 54 10.85 -8.33 28.72
N ALA A 55 11.65 -7.26 28.73
CA ALA A 55 12.51 -6.93 29.84
C ALA A 55 11.72 -6.62 31.12
N ILE A 56 10.62 -5.86 31.00
CA ILE A 56 9.70 -5.58 32.11
C ILE A 56 9.09 -6.88 32.64
N PHE A 57 8.58 -7.75 31.76
CA PHE A 57 8.00 -9.02 32.17
C PHE A 57 9.04 -9.93 32.83
N SER A 58 10.27 -9.97 32.31
CA SER A 58 11.36 -10.76 32.89
C SER A 58 11.76 -10.25 34.27
N GLY A 59 11.87 -8.93 34.44
CA GLY A 59 12.12 -8.31 35.74
C GLY A 59 10.98 -8.57 36.74
N TRP A 60 9.74 -8.51 36.29
CA TRP A 60 8.58 -8.81 37.13
C TRP A 60 8.55 -10.28 37.57
N LEU A 61 8.88 -11.20 36.65
CA LEU A 61 8.97 -12.63 36.88
C LEU A 61 10.10 -12.96 37.88
N TRP A 62 11.22 -12.22 37.84
CA TRP A 62 12.29 -12.34 38.83
C TRP A 62 11.85 -11.91 40.24
N ILE A 63 11.14 -10.79 40.37
CA ILE A 63 10.63 -10.29 41.66
C ILE A 63 9.61 -11.25 42.28
N GLN A 64 8.73 -11.80 41.46
CA GLN A 64 7.60 -12.64 41.89
C GLN A 64 7.85 -14.13 41.63
N TRP A 65 9.11 -14.56 41.67
CA TRP A 65 9.52 -15.89 41.24
C TRP A 65 8.78 -17.00 41.99
N SER A 66 8.36 -16.82 43.24
CA SER A 66 7.64 -17.85 44.02
C SER A 66 6.19 -18.09 43.57
N ASN A 67 5.59 -17.21 42.75
CA ASN A 67 4.19 -17.30 42.37
C ASN A 67 4.01 -17.93 40.97
N LEU A 68 3.52 -19.17 40.92
CA LEU A 68 3.30 -19.92 39.68
C LEU A 68 2.35 -19.20 38.70
N PHE A 69 1.30 -18.55 39.20
CA PHE A 69 0.33 -17.83 38.37
C PHE A 69 0.99 -16.66 37.63
N ILE A 70 1.83 -15.88 38.33
CA ILE A 70 2.55 -14.75 37.73
C ILE A 70 3.54 -15.23 36.65
N ARG A 71 4.20 -16.37 36.87
CA ARG A 71 5.08 -16.96 35.84
C ARG A 71 4.32 -17.29 34.56
N ILE A 72 3.16 -17.94 34.67
CA ILE A 72 2.34 -18.33 33.51
C ILE A 72 1.86 -17.08 32.75
N VAL A 73 1.36 -16.07 33.48
CA VAL A 73 0.90 -14.82 32.86
C VAL A 73 2.04 -14.07 32.16
N ALA A 74 3.20 -13.95 32.79
CA ALA A 74 4.35 -13.25 32.20
C ALA A 74 4.88 -13.97 30.94
N ILE A 75 4.91 -15.32 30.94
CA ILE A 75 5.26 -16.11 29.76
C ILE A 75 4.24 -15.90 28.64
N ALA A 76 2.94 -15.99 28.96
CA ALA A 76 1.88 -15.78 27.98
C ALA A 76 1.93 -14.38 27.36
N LEU A 77 2.13 -13.33 28.16
CA LEU A 77 2.26 -11.96 27.67
C LEU A 77 3.50 -11.76 26.80
N SER A 78 4.63 -12.36 27.17
CA SER A 78 5.85 -12.34 26.36
C SER A 78 5.65 -13.05 25.02
N PHE A 79 4.98 -14.20 25.03
CA PHE A 79 4.64 -14.95 23.82
C PHE A 79 3.71 -14.16 22.90
N VAL A 80 2.63 -13.57 23.44
CA VAL A 80 1.71 -12.73 22.68
C VAL A 80 2.44 -11.53 22.07
N THR A 81 3.32 -10.88 22.84
CA THR A 81 4.13 -9.76 22.36
C THR A 81 5.01 -10.19 21.18
N ALA A 82 5.73 -11.30 21.32
CA ALA A 82 6.56 -11.84 20.24
C ALA A 82 5.74 -12.17 18.97
N CYS A 83 4.59 -12.83 19.13
CA CYS A 83 3.70 -13.16 18.01
C CYS A 83 3.14 -11.93 17.31
N VAL A 84 2.70 -10.91 18.06
CA VAL A 84 2.17 -9.65 17.51
C VAL A 84 3.27 -8.89 16.77
N THR A 85 4.47 -8.79 17.35
CA THR A 85 5.61 -8.13 16.70
C THR A 85 6.01 -8.84 15.41
N LEU A 86 6.10 -10.18 15.44
CA LEU A 86 6.47 -10.97 14.27
C LEU A 86 5.41 -10.86 13.15
N SER A 87 4.13 -10.96 13.49
CA SER A 87 3.02 -10.84 12.53
C SER A 87 3.02 -9.46 11.88
N SER A 88 3.24 -8.40 12.67
CA SER A 88 3.35 -7.04 12.14
C SER A 88 4.54 -6.90 11.19
N MET A 89 5.70 -7.48 11.52
CA MET A 89 6.88 -7.42 10.65
C MET A 89 6.70 -8.17 9.34
N LEU A 90 6.07 -9.34 9.39
CA LEU A 90 5.78 -10.13 8.20
C LEU A 90 4.83 -9.38 7.26
N SER A 91 3.79 -8.75 7.81
CA SER A 91 2.90 -7.88 7.05
C SER A 91 3.67 -6.73 6.39
N ASP A 92 4.47 -5.99 7.17
CA ASP A 92 5.26 -4.85 6.68
C ASP A 92 6.27 -5.27 5.60
N ARG A 93 6.94 -6.42 5.76
CA ARG A 93 7.85 -6.98 4.75
C ARG A 93 7.12 -7.35 3.47
N ARG A 94 5.92 -7.94 3.56
CA ARG A 94 5.13 -8.26 2.37
C ARG A 94 4.72 -6.98 1.64
N ARG A 95 4.38 -5.90 2.37
CA ARG A 95 4.08 -4.57 1.79
C ARG A 95 5.29 -3.96 1.09
N ALA A 96 6.48 -4.11 1.66
CA ALA A 96 7.71 -3.55 1.11
C ALA A 96 8.28 -4.27 -0.15
N ARG A 97 7.66 -5.37 -0.62
CA ARG A 97 8.12 -6.13 -1.81
C ARG A 97 7.81 -5.40 -3.12
N GLY A 98 8.39 -4.22 -3.32
CA GLY A 98 8.30 -3.50 -4.60
C GLY A 98 6.90 -2.96 -4.94
N ARG A 99 6.01 -2.85 -3.95
CA ARG A 99 4.73 -2.16 -4.09
C ARG A 99 4.89 -0.73 -3.61
N GLN A 100 4.66 0.24 -4.47
CA GLN A 100 4.78 1.66 -4.13
C GLN A 100 3.73 2.49 -4.85
N ILE A 101 3.27 3.55 -4.20
CA ILE A 101 2.44 4.57 -4.82
C ILE A 101 3.23 5.86 -4.80
N ALA A 102 3.47 6.44 -5.98
CA ALA A 102 4.09 7.73 -6.16
C ALA A 102 3.06 8.73 -6.70
N ALA A 103 3.16 9.99 -6.29
CA ALA A 103 2.35 11.07 -6.84
C ALA A 103 3.25 12.05 -7.61
N LYS A 104 2.94 12.26 -8.88
CA LYS A 104 3.46 13.35 -9.72
C LYS A 104 2.34 14.37 -9.92
N THR A 105 2.69 15.59 -10.33
CA THR A 105 1.81 16.77 -10.34
C THR A 105 0.37 16.51 -10.81
N SER A 106 0.16 15.67 -11.83
CA SER A 106 -1.17 15.29 -12.34
C SER A 106 -1.41 13.78 -12.39
N GLN A 107 -0.52 12.96 -11.82
CA GLN A 107 -0.53 11.51 -12.01
C GLN A 107 -0.28 10.76 -10.71
N ILE A 108 -0.97 9.64 -10.55
CA ILE A 108 -0.69 8.63 -9.53
C ILE A 108 -0.03 7.44 -10.25
N ILE A 109 1.15 7.06 -9.80
CA ILE A 109 1.90 5.92 -10.33
C ILE A 109 1.85 4.81 -9.27
N VAL A 110 1.23 3.69 -9.62
CA VAL A 110 1.15 2.51 -8.78
C VAL A 110 2.13 1.49 -9.34
N THR A 111 3.20 1.23 -8.59
CA THR A 111 4.18 0.20 -8.90
C THR A 111 3.84 -1.06 -8.12
N SER A 112 3.80 -2.19 -8.81
CA SER A 112 3.69 -3.53 -8.23
C SER A 112 4.79 -4.43 -8.80
N PRO A 113 5.09 -5.60 -8.20
CA PRO A 113 6.08 -6.53 -8.73
C PRO A 113 5.80 -7.00 -10.16
N ALA A 114 4.53 -7.00 -10.57
CA ALA A 114 4.10 -7.51 -11.86
C ALA A 114 3.93 -6.39 -12.90
N ASP A 115 3.61 -5.17 -12.46
CA ASP A 115 3.19 -4.11 -13.37
C ASP A 115 3.32 -2.70 -12.78
N VAL A 116 3.39 -1.70 -13.66
CA VAL A 116 3.40 -0.27 -13.33
C VAL A 116 2.20 0.41 -13.99
N VAL A 117 1.23 0.82 -13.18
CA VAL A 117 0.02 1.50 -13.64
C VAL A 117 0.18 3.00 -13.42
N ARG A 118 0.02 3.79 -14.50
CA ARG A 118 -0.01 5.26 -14.44
C ARG A 118 -1.44 5.73 -14.62
N ILE A 119 -1.90 6.57 -13.71
CA ILE A 119 -3.29 7.03 -13.66
C ILE A 119 -3.26 8.55 -13.64
N ASP A 120 -3.88 9.19 -14.63
CA ASP A 120 -4.09 10.63 -14.61
C ASP A 120 -5.16 10.97 -13.56
N CYS A 121 -4.86 11.93 -12.68
CA CYS A 121 -5.81 12.35 -11.64
C CYS A 121 -7.12 12.88 -12.23
N ALA A 122 -7.07 13.43 -13.45
CA ALA A 122 -8.24 13.90 -14.17
C ALA A 122 -9.24 12.79 -14.48
N ASP A 123 -8.75 11.57 -14.70
CA ASP A 123 -9.55 10.42 -15.10
C ASP A 123 -10.27 9.76 -13.92
N ILE A 124 -9.80 10.05 -12.71
CA ILE A 124 -10.40 9.54 -11.47
C ILE A 124 -11.70 10.30 -11.21
N ASP A 125 -12.78 9.55 -11.03
CA ASP A 125 -14.07 10.06 -10.54
C ASP A 125 -14.14 9.98 -9.02
N ARG A 126 -13.95 8.77 -8.48
CA ARG A 126 -14.04 8.50 -7.05
C ARG A 126 -13.20 7.31 -6.63
N GLY A 127 -12.81 7.29 -5.36
CA GLY A 127 -12.35 6.09 -4.68
C GLY A 127 -13.52 5.36 -4.02
N VAL A 128 -13.54 4.05 -4.07
CA VAL A 128 -14.52 3.22 -3.34
C VAL A 128 -13.74 2.31 -2.39
N TRP A 129 -13.95 2.49 -1.10
CA TRP A 129 -13.42 1.59 -0.08
C TRP A 129 -14.30 0.35 -0.01
N HIS A 130 -13.68 -0.83 -0.09
CA HIS A 130 -14.33 -2.11 0.15
C HIS A 130 -13.64 -2.85 1.30
N ASP A 131 -14.42 -3.60 2.07
CA ASP A 131 -13.97 -4.40 3.20
C ASP A 131 -14.82 -5.67 3.28
N ASP A 132 -14.30 -6.77 2.73
CA ASP A 132 -15.02 -8.04 2.59
C ASP A 132 -14.61 -9.04 3.70
N GLY A 133 -13.99 -8.56 4.78
CA GLY A 133 -13.50 -9.37 5.91
C GLY A 133 -12.18 -10.12 5.63
N ASP A 134 -12.04 -10.70 4.45
CA ASP A 134 -10.80 -11.38 4.00
C ASP A 134 -9.87 -10.46 3.20
N ALA A 135 -10.43 -9.42 2.58
CA ALA A 135 -9.69 -8.43 1.82
C ALA A 135 -10.33 -7.04 2.01
N CYS A 136 -9.48 -6.06 2.32
CA CYS A 136 -9.85 -4.66 2.32
C CYS A 136 -9.01 -3.92 1.28
N GLY A 137 -9.53 -2.82 0.75
CA GLY A 137 -8.80 -2.03 -0.24
C GLY A 137 -9.57 -0.85 -0.79
N LEU A 138 -8.86 -0.04 -1.56
CA LEU A 138 -9.39 1.15 -2.24
C LEU A 138 -9.40 0.91 -3.75
N LYS A 139 -10.59 0.90 -4.35
CA LYS A 139 -10.77 0.90 -5.81
C LYS A 139 -10.77 2.33 -6.30
N LEU A 140 -9.92 2.67 -7.26
CA LEU A 140 -10.03 3.94 -7.98
C LEU A 140 -10.90 3.72 -9.22
N ILE A 141 -11.97 4.50 -9.33
CA ILE A 141 -12.97 4.39 -10.39
C ILE A 141 -12.78 5.53 -11.37
N HIS A 142 -12.78 5.20 -12.66
CA HIS A 142 -12.73 6.15 -13.75
C HIS A 142 -14.09 6.84 -13.93
N ARG A 143 -14.12 7.98 -14.61
CA ARG A 143 -15.37 8.71 -14.96
C ARG A 143 -16.40 7.93 -15.78
N ASP A 144 -15.98 6.90 -16.50
CA ASP A 144 -16.87 5.99 -17.25
C ASP A 144 -17.40 4.83 -16.38
N GLY A 145 -17.03 4.78 -15.09
CA GLY A 145 -17.44 3.74 -14.15
C GLY A 145 -16.53 2.51 -14.11
N ARG A 146 -15.50 2.39 -14.96
CA ARG A 146 -14.56 1.26 -14.91
C ARG A 146 -13.57 1.40 -13.74
N THR A 147 -13.08 0.27 -13.23
CA THR A 147 -12.01 0.29 -12.23
C THR A 147 -10.66 0.56 -12.90
N LEU A 148 -9.95 1.59 -12.44
CA LEU A 148 -8.60 1.94 -12.90
C LEU A 148 -7.54 1.08 -12.22
N VAL A 149 -7.64 0.98 -10.90
CA VAL A 149 -6.73 0.16 -10.09
C VAL A 149 -7.41 -0.25 -8.79
N LEU A 150 -7.07 -1.45 -8.33
CA LEU A 150 -7.39 -1.91 -6.98
C LEU A 150 -6.13 -1.79 -6.12
N LEU A 151 -6.20 -0.93 -5.10
CA LEU A 151 -5.18 -0.79 -4.08
C LEU A 151 -5.58 -1.65 -2.89
N ASP A 152 -5.15 -2.91 -2.93
CA ASP A 152 -5.51 -3.95 -1.95
C ASP A 152 -4.91 -3.73 -0.55
N GLY A 153 -5.14 -4.71 0.34
CA GLY A 153 -4.67 -4.73 1.73
C GLY A 153 -3.14 -4.62 1.89
N MET A 154 -2.39 -4.70 0.80
CA MET A 154 -0.95 -4.49 0.78
C MET A 154 -0.56 -3.01 0.67
N PHE A 155 -1.47 -2.16 0.16
CA PHE A 155 -1.28 -0.71 0.11
C PHE A 155 -1.92 0.00 1.29
N PHE A 156 -3.08 -0.48 1.76
CA PHE A 156 -3.84 0.11 2.86
C PHE A 156 -4.26 -0.95 3.87
N ARG A 157 -4.09 -0.67 5.16
CA ARG A 157 -4.43 -1.63 6.24
C ARG A 157 -5.86 -1.48 6.69
N ASP A 158 -6.33 -0.25 6.66
CA ASP A 158 -7.58 0.17 7.25
C ASP A 158 -8.08 1.45 6.56
N GLN A 159 -9.30 1.83 6.92
CA GLN A 159 -9.93 3.05 6.44
C GLN A 159 -9.14 4.32 6.82
N ALA A 160 -8.37 4.30 7.91
CA ALA A 160 -7.59 5.46 8.35
C ALA A 160 -6.41 5.71 7.41
N GLU A 161 -5.70 4.67 6.97
CA GLU A 161 -4.66 4.76 5.94
C GLU A 161 -5.25 5.27 4.61
N ALA A 162 -6.43 4.80 4.20
CA ALA A 162 -7.10 5.30 2.99
C ALA A 162 -7.52 6.78 3.09
N ARG A 163 -7.97 7.24 4.26
CA ARG A 163 -8.25 8.68 4.50
C ARG A 163 -6.98 9.51 4.44
N ALA A 164 -5.92 9.05 5.09
CA ALA A 164 -4.63 9.70 5.05
C ALA A 164 -4.09 9.77 3.61
N PHE A 165 -4.37 8.75 2.79
CA PHE A 165 -4.01 8.71 1.38
C PHE A 165 -4.72 9.78 0.57
N ALA A 166 -6.03 9.92 0.71
CA ALA A 166 -6.76 11.03 0.07
C ALA A 166 -6.19 12.40 0.46
N GLY A 167 -5.86 12.59 1.74
CA GLY A 167 -5.21 13.80 2.23
C GLY A 167 -3.83 14.04 1.62
N TRP A 168 -3.03 12.98 1.45
CA TRP A 168 -1.72 13.05 0.81
C TRP A 168 -1.81 13.31 -0.70
N CYS A 169 -2.72 12.63 -1.42
CA CYS A 169 -3.00 12.87 -2.84
C CYS A 169 -3.36 14.33 -3.08
N ARG A 170 -4.24 14.90 -2.25
CA ARG A 170 -4.62 16.32 -2.33
C ARG A 170 -3.44 17.25 -2.14
N LYS A 171 -2.56 16.96 -1.18
CA LYS A 171 -1.36 17.78 -0.92
C LYS A 171 -0.33 17.70 -2.06
N ARG A 172 -0.20 16.54 -2.71
CA ARG A 172 0.83 16.30 -3.74
C ARG A 172 0.41 16.66 -5.15
N THR A 173 -0.83 16.36 -5.51
CA THR A 173 -1.35 16.51 -6.88
C THR A 173 -2.35 17.67 -7.01
N GLY A 174 -2.77 18.27 -5.90
CA GLY A 174 -3.86 19.24 -5.87
C GLY A 174 -5.26 18.61 -6.06
N TYR A 175 -5.34 17.34 -6.48
CA TYR A 175 -6.60 16.64 -6.73
C TYR A 175 -7.23 16.12 -5.43
N ALA A 176 -8.47 16.51 -5.18
CA ALA A 176 -9.24 16.07 -4.02
C ALA A 176 -9.94 14.73 -4.32
N LEU A 177 -9.27 13.63 -3.98
CA LEU A 177 -9.85 12.29 -4.11
C LEU A 177 -11.04 12.12 -3.16
N HIS A 178 -12.24 11.97 -3.71
CA HIS A 178 -13.44 11.68 -2.95
C HIS A 178 -13.57 10.16 -2.72
N ILE A 179 -13.55 9.71 -1.47
CA ILE A 179 -13.70 8.29 -1.12
C ILE A 179 -15.12 8.02 -0.63
N VAL A 180 -15.80 7.09 -1.29
CA VAL A 180 -17.07 6.51 -0.86
C VAL A 180 -16.76 5.30 0.03
N TRP A 181 -17.39 5.26 1.20
CA TRP A 181 -17.24 4.18 2.17
C TRP A 181 -18.42 3.24 2.02
N GLU A 182 -18.20 2.04 1.50
CA GLU A 182 -19.24 1.01 1.53
C GLU A 182 -19.49 0.61 2.99
N PRO A 183 -20.76 0.49 3.42
CA PRO A 183 -21.06 0.02 4.76
C PRO A 183 -20.53 -1.42 4.89
N THR A 184 -19.69 -1.65 5.90
CA THR A 184 -19.29 -2.99 6.33
C THR A 184 -20.55 -3.81 6.62
N GLY A 185 -20.76 -4.86 5.83
CA GLY A 185 -21.87 -5.81 6.01
C GLY A 185 -21.65 -6.77 7.18
#